data_AF-A0A2W5NUX1-F1
#
_entry.id   AF-A0A2W5NUX1-F1
#
_cell.length_a   1.000
_cell.length_b   1.000
_cell.length_c   1.000
_cell.angle_alpha   90.00
_cell.angle_beta   90.00
_cell.angle_gamma   90.00
#
_symmetry.space_group_name_H-M   'P 1'
#
loop_
_entity.id
_entity.type
_entity.pdbx_description
1 polymer ?
#
loop_
_entity_poly.entity_id
_entity_poly.type
_entity_poly.pdbx_seq_one_letter_code
_entity_poly.pdbx_strand_id
1 'polypeptide(L)'
;LIRASYGQVKTKIDQQAVLFPSLFTPAYEDPKANQLAIGYVHNLSKRTALYATGTYVRNKNGAGYTAGSGNIDAPFVTGYTSALTGAAGVYRPKTSIGYDFGIRHSF
;
A
#
# COMPACT_ATOMS: atom_id res chain seq x y z
N LEU A 1 11.32 -10.64 21.18
CA LEU A 1 10.31 -11.41 20.41
C LEU A 1 10.22 -10.81 19.01
N ILE A 2 10.44 -11.59 17.96
CA ILE A 2 10.23 -11.16 16.56
C ILE A 2 8.86 -11.66 16.09
N ARG A 3 8.16 -10.85 15.29
CA ARG A 3 6.89 -11.17 14.65
C ARG A 3 6.96 -10.77 13.19
N ALA A 4 6.31 -11.53 12.31
CA ALA A 4 6.16 -11.19 10.91
C ALA A 4 4.75 -11.57 10.42
N SER A 5 4.24 -10.83 9.44
CA SER A 5 2.95 -11.11 8.82
C SER A 5 2.94 -10.71 7.35
N TYR A 6 2.15 -11.42 6.56
CA TYR A 6 1.94 -11.14 5.14
C TYR A 6 0.45 -11.11 4.84
N GLY A 7 0.03 -10.18 3.97
CA GLY A 7 -1.35 -10.03 3.53
C GLY A 7 -1.44 -9.63 2.06
N GLN A 8 -2.58 -9.93 1.43
CA GLN A 8 -2.85 -9.58 0.04
C GLN A 8 -4.33 -9.20 -0.14
N VAL A 9 -4.59 -8.25 -1.03
CA VAL A 9 -5.95 -7.80 -1.38
C VAL A 9 -6.05 -7.58 -2.89
N LYS A 10 -7.21 -7.94 -3.45
CA LYS A 10 -7.59 -7.67 -4.84
C LYS A 10 -8.99 -7.09 -4.84
N THR A 11 -9.16 -5.89 -5.39
CA THR A 11 -10.46 -5.22 -5.50
C THR A 11 -11.01 -5.42 -6.89
N LYS A 12 -12.21 -6.00 -6.99
CA LYS A 12 -12.93 -6.06 -8.26
C LYS A 12 -13.49 -4.68 -8.56
N ILE A 13 -13.27 -4.20 -9.77
CA ILE A 13 -13.89 -2.97 -10.25
C ILE A 13 -14.64 -3.30 -11.53
N ASP A 14 -15.92 -2.97 -11.54
CA ASP A 14 -16.73 -3.09 -12.75
C ASP A 14 -16.29 -2.02 -13.74
N GLN A 15 -15.60 -2.45 -14.81
CA GLN A 15 -15.34 -1.59 -15.95
C GLN A 15 -16.33 -1.89 -17.07
N GLN A 16 -16.89 -0.82 -17.62
CA GLN A 16 -17.64 -0.86 -18.87
C GLN A 16 -16.76 -1.50 -19.95
N ALA A 17 -17.28 -2.53 -20.62
CA ALA A 17 -16.59 -3.15 -21.75
C ALA A 17 -16.26 -2.08 -22.80
N VAL A 18 -14.99 -1.98 -23.21
CA VAL A 18 -14.59 -1.07 -24.27
C VAL A 18 -15.19 -1.61 -25.58
N LEU A 19 -16.16 -0.90 -26.15
CA LEU A 19 -16.90 -1.32 -27.36
C LEU A 19 -15.97 -1.46 -28.60
N PHE A 20 -14.77 -0.88 -28.55
CA PHE A 20 -13.73 -1.01 -29.56
C PHE A 20 -12.37 -1.25 -28.88
N PRO A 21 -11.92 -2.52 -28.72
CA PRO A 21 -10.59 -2.79 -28.20
C PRO A 21 -9.56 -2.34 -29.24
N SER A 22 -8.84 -1.25 -28.96
CA SER A 22 -7.73 -0.82 -29.81
C SER A 22 -6.50 -1.69 -29.55
N LEU A 23 -5.66 -1.91 -30.57
CA LEU A 23 -4.39 -2.65 -30.45
C LEU A 23 -3.41 -2.05 -29.42
N PHE A 24 -3.69 -0.83 -28.95
CA PHE A 24 -2.83 -0.06 -28.04
C PHE A 24 -3.46 0.13 -26.65
N THR A 25 -4.63 -0.44 -26.37
CA THR A 25 -5.26 -0.39 -25.04
C THR A 25 -4.97 -1.69 -24.30
N PRO A 26 -4.12 -1.69 -23.25
CA PRO A 26 -3.88 -2.90 -22.47
C PRO A 26 -5.18 -3.35 -21.78
N ALA A 27 -5.35 -4.67 -21.64
CA ALA A 27 -6.46 -5.25 -20.90
C ALA A 27 -6.48 -4.68 -19.48
N TYR A 28 -7.67 -4.30 -19.02
CA TYR A 28 -7.85 -3.83 -17.65
C TYR A 28 -7.54 -4.95 -16.67
N GLU A 29 -6.80 -4.60 -15.62
CA GLU A 29 -6.49 -5.50 -14.51
C GLU A 29 -6.96 -4.87 -13.21
N ASP A 30 -7.65 -5.66 -12.39
CA ASP A 30 -8.11 -5.25 -11.07
C ASP A 30 -6.96 -4.73 -10.19
N PRO A 31 -7.18 -3.63 -9.43
CA PRO A 31 -6.22 -3.13 -8.45
C PRO A 31 -5.97 -4.18 -7.36
N LYS A 32 -4.70 -4.33 -6.99
CA LYS A 32 -4.27 -5.29 -5.97
C LYS A 32 -3.05 -4.79 -5.22
N ALA A 33 -2.89 -5.27 -3.99
CA ALA A 33 -1.74 -4.96 -3.15
C ALA A 33 -1.31 -6.14 -2.30
N ASN A 34 0.00 -6.19 -2.04
CA ASN A 34 0.62 -7.11 -1.10
C ASN A 34 1.27 -6.31 0.02
N GLN A 35 1.17 -6.81 1.25
CA GLN A 35 1.75 -6.21 2.43
C GLN A 35 2.62 -7.21 3.19
N LEU A 36 3.79 -6.77 3.60
CA LEU A 36 4.69 -7.48 4.50
C LEU A 36 4.95 -6.60 5.71
N ALA A 37 4.84 -7.16 6.92
CA ALA A 37 5.21 -6.45 8.15
C ALA A 37 6.14 -7.31 9.01
N ILE A 38 7.07 -6.65 9.68
CA ILE A 38 7.99 -7.25 10.65
C ILE A 38 8.03 -6.38 11.90
N GLY A 39 8.08 -7.02 13.07
CA GLY A 39 8.14 -6.33 14.35
C GLY A 39 9.05 -7.03 15.35
N TYR A 40 9.63 -6.25 16.24
CA TYR A 40 10.45 -6.72 17.34
C TYR A 40 10.05 -6.03 18.64
N VAL A 41 9.99 -6.81 19.72
CA VAL A 41 9.80 -6.31 21.08
C VAL A 41 10.94 -6.80 21.96
N HIS A 42 11.59 -5.85 22.63
CA HIS A 42 12.62 -6.11 23.61
C HIS A 42 12.13 -5.73 25.00
N ASN A 43 12.04 -6.70 25.90
CA ASN A 43 11.60 -6.45 27.27
C ASN A 43 12.80 -6.01 28.11
N LEU A 44 12.77 -4.80 28.64
CA LEU A 44 13.77 -4.29 29.58
C LEU A 44 13.47 -4.76 31.01
N SER A 45 12.19 -4.97 31.33
CA SER A 45 11.71 -5.51 32.61
C SER A 45 10.39 -6.26 32.42
N LYS A 46 9.73 -6.69 33.50
CA LYS A 46 8.35 -7.20 33.46
C LYS A 46 7.33 -6.14 33.04
N ARG A 47 7.65 -4.86 33.24
CA ARG A 47 6.76 -3.70 33.07
C ARG A 47 7.12 -2.84 31.87
N THR A 48 8.38 -2.88 31.44
CA THR A 48 8.91 -1.97 30.42
C THR A 48 9.41 -2.75 29.20
N ALA A 49 9.01 -2.32 28.00
CA ALA A 49 9.53 -2.88 26.76
C ALA A 49 9.73 -1.81 25.69
N LEU A 50 10.78 -1.97 24.89
CA LEU A 50 11.00 -1.27 23.63
C LEU A 50 10.35 -2.06 22.50
N TYR A 51 9.80 -1.38 21.51
CA TYR A 51 9.27 -2.03 20.33
C TYR A 51 9.59 -1.25 19.06
N ALA A 52 9.70 -1.98 17.95
CA ALA A 52 9.85 -1.43 16.62
C ALA A 52 9.11 -2.31 15.61
N THR A 53 8.49 -1.72 14.61
CA THR A 53 7.74 -2.37 13.53
C THR A 53 8.06 -1.67 12.22
N GLY A 54 8.19 -2.44 11.15
CA GLY A 54 8.33 -1.96 9.77
C GLY A 54 7.34 -2.67 8.86
N THR A 55 6.75 -1.94 7.93
CA THR A 55 5.75 -2.43 6.97
C THR A 55 6.12 -2.00 5.57
N TYR A 56 5.98 -2.92 4.61
CA TYR A 56 6.16 -2.68 3.18
C TYR A 56 4.88 -3.05 2.43
N VAL A 57 4.35 -2.11 1.65
CA VAL A 57 3.18 -2.30 0.79
C VAL A 57 3.60 -2.14 -0.66
N ARG A 58 3.16 -3.06 -1.53
CA ARG A 58 3.36 -3.00 -2.98
C ARG A 58 2.02 -3.01 -3.70
N ASN A 59 1.71 -1.90 -4.35
CA ASN A 59 0.53 -1.68 -5.17
C ASN A 59 0.78 -2.12 -6.62
N LYS A 60 -0.28 -2.61 -7.27
CA LYS A 60 -0.34 -2.90 -8.71
C LYS A 60 -1.64 -2.38 -9.30
N ASN A 61 -1.63 -2.13 -10.61
CA ASN A 61 -2.81 -1.78 -11.41
C ASN A 61 -3.60 -0.57 -10.85
N GLY A 62 -2.89 0.46 -10.38
CA GLY A 62 -3.51 1.68 -9.85
C GLY A 62 -4.01 1.61 -8.40
N ALA A 63 -3.72 0.53 -7.66
CA ALA A 63 -4.02 0.46 -6.23
C ALA A 63 -3.30 1.58 -5.43
N GLY A 64 -3.93 2.03 -4.35
CA GLY A 64 -3.47 3.19 -3.57
C GLY A 64 -3.29 2.91 -2.08
N TYR A 65 -2.97 1.68 -1.68
CA TYR A 65 -2.77 1.34 -0.27
C TYR A 65 -1.46 1.91 0.26
N THR A 66 -1.45 2.33 1.53
CA THR A 66 -0.28 2.89 2.21
C THR A 66 0.15 2.00 3.39
N ALA A 67 1.44 2.00 3.71
CA ALA A 67 2.00 1.33 4.87
C ALA A 67 1.91 2.18 6.16
N GLY A 68 1.18 3.30 6.11
CA GLY A 68 1.15 4.32 7.15
C GLY A 68 0.60 3.83 8.50
N SER A 69 1.25 4.28 9.57
CA SER A 69 0.69 4.34 10.93
C SER A 69 0.12 5.75 11.14
N GLY A 70 -1.06 5.87 11.75
CA GLY A 70 -1.59 7.18 12.17
C GLY A 70 -2.00 8.16 11.06
N ASN A 71 -2.72 7.70 10.04
CA ASN A 71 -3.28 8.56 8.95
C ASN A 71 -2.25 9.24 8.04
N ILE A 72 -1.07 8.64 7.85
CA ILE A 72 -0.10 9.13 6.86
C ILE A 72 -0.41 8.52 5.49
N ASP A 73 -1.12 9.28 4.66
CA ASP A 73 -1.36 8.96 3.26
C ASP A 73 -0.24 9.51 2.38
N ALA A 74 0.30 8.66 1.49
CA ALA A 74 1.24 9.12 0.49
C ALA A 74 0.50 9.94 -0.58
N PRO A 75 0.89 11.20 -0.84
CA PRO A 75 0.24 12.02 -1.85
C PRO A 75 0.41 11.40 -3.24
N PHE A 76 -0.54 11.68 -4.11
CA PHE A 76 -0.39 11.34 -5.53
C PHE A 76 0.67 12.25 -6.19
N VAL A 77 1.40 11.72 -7.17
CA VAL A 77 2.58 12.40 -7.74
C VAL A 77 2.17 13.49 -8.72
N THR A 78 1.37 13.13 -9.72
CA THR A 78 0.87 14.07 -10.73
C THR A 78 -0.32 13.46 -11.48
N GLY A 79 -1.19 14.32 -12.02
CA GLY A 79 -2.26 13.91 -12.92
C GLY A 79 -1.75 13.64 -14.33
N TYR A 80 -2.50 12.89 -15.12
CA TYR A 80 -2.26 12.74 -16.55
C TYR A 80 -3.56 12.76 -17.33
N THR A 81 -3.50 13.20 -18.58
CA THR A 81 -4.57 13.09 -19.58
C THR A 81 -4.00 12.40 -20.81
N SER A 82 -4.57 11.26 -21.19
CA SER A 82 -4.18 10.51 -22.39
C SER A 82 -4.46 11.32 -23.65
N ALA A 83 -3.43 11.57 -24.45
CA ALA A 83 -3.57 12.27 -25.73
C ALA A 83 -4.37 11.47 -26.78
N LEU A 84 -4.44 10.14 -26.63
CA LEU A 84 -5.12 9.25 -27.56
C LEU A 84 -6.60 9.05 -27.22
N THR A 85 -6.94 8.99 -25.93
CA THR A 85 -8.28 8.60 -25.46
C THR A 85 -8.99 9.70 -24.66
N GLY A 86 -8.32 10.79 -24.32
CA GLY A 86 -8.82 11.83 -23.42
C GLY A 86 -8.97 11.37 -21.96
N ALA A 87 -8.60 10.12 -21.64
CA ALA A 87 -8.74 9.58 -20.29
C ALA A 87 -7.84 10.32 -19.29
N ALA A 88 -8.43 10.83 -18.22
CA ALA A 88 -7.71 11.46 -17.12
C ALA A 88 -7.45 10.45 -15.98
N GLY A 89 -6.32 10.59 -15.31
CA GLY A 89 -5.95 9.76 -14.16
C GLY A 89 -4.86 10.41 -13.32
N VAL A 90 -4.37 9.65 -12.33
CA VAL A 90 -3.34 10.15 -11.41
C VAL A 90 -2.30 9.06 -11.16
N TYR A 91 -1.03 9.45 -11.17
CA TYR A 91 0.05 8.55 -10.78
C TYR A 91 0.10 8.36 -9.26
N ARG A 92 -0.09 7.11 -8.85
CA ARG A 92 -0.01 6.68 -7.45
C ARG A 92 1.32 5.97 -7.17
N PRO A 93 1.87 6.11 -5.95
CA PRO A 93 3.05 5.35 -5.55
C PRO A 93 2.84 3.84 -5.66
N LYS A 94 3.77 3.18 -6.36
CA LYS A 94 3.79 1.71 -6.49
C LYS A 94 4.13 1.01 -5.18
N THR A 95 4.87 1.67 -4.30
CA THR A 95 5.36 1.11 -3.05
C THR A 95 5.24 2.12 -1.93
N SER A 96 4.92 1.66 -0.73
CA SER A 96 4.91 2.45 0.50
C SER A 96 5.63 1.68 1.60
N ILE A 97 6.41 2.38 2.42
CA ILE A 97 7.13 1.81 3.56
C ILE A 97 6.81 2.64 4.79
N GLY A 98 6.40 1.97 5.87
CA GLY A 98 6.06 2.59 7.14
C GLY A 98 6.89 1.98 8.27
N TYR A 99 7.25 2.80 9.24
CA TYR A 99 8.00 2.38 10.43
C TYR A 99 7.38 2.99 11.67
N ASP A 100 7.38 2.25 12.77
CA ASP A 100 6.89 2.67 14.07
C ASP A 100 7.81 2.13 15.16
N PHE A 101 8.20 2.93 16.14
CA PHE A 101 9.00 2.48 17.26
C PHE A 101 8.63 3.27 18.51
N GLY A 102 8.80 2.65 19.68
CA GLY A 102 8.45 3.30 20.93
C GLY A 102 8.73 2.46 22.17
N ILE A 103 8.20 2.93 23.29
CA ILE A 103 8.33 2.33 24.61
C ILE A 103 6.92 2.09 25.16
N ARG A 104 6.70 0.92 25.76
CA ARG A 104 5.51 0.64 26.57
C ARG A 104 5.92 0.39 28.02
N HIS A 105 5.15 0.95 28.96
CA HIS A 105 5.32 0.76 30.39
C HIS A 105 3.98 0.41 31.06
N SER A 106 3.93 -0.64 31.88
CA SER A 106 2.76 -1.05 32.68
C SER A 106 3.00 -0.89 34.18
N PHE A 107 2.06 -0.27 34.89
CA PHE A 107 2.14 -0.01 36.34
C PHE A 107 1.45 -1.10 37.19
#